data_AF-A0A931Z7M3-F1
#
_entry.id   AF-A0A931Z7M3-F1
#
_cell.length_a   1.000
_cell.length_b   1.000
_cell.length_c   1.000
_cell.angle_alpha   90.00
_cell.angle_beta   90.00
_cell.angle_gamma   90.00
#
_symmetry.space_group_name_H-M   'P 1'
#
loop_
_entity.id
_entity.type
_entity.pdbx_description
1 polymer ?
#
loop_
_entity_poly.entity_id
_entity_poly.type
_entity_poly.pdbx_seq_one_letter_code
_entity_poly.pdbx_strand_id
1 'polypeptide(L)' 'MNTGRDKVLFRQLPLIAKIIRDEMWLEGERRGCAVGEDDPVVRENVCQVILRVGAELRRQCTQMEATEDAAA' A
#
# COMPACT_ATOMS: atom_id res chain seq x y z
N MET A 1 -4.18 11.92 21.68
CA MET A 1 -4.12 10.67 20.89
C MET A 1 -5.48 10.47 20.25
N ASN A 2 -5.58 10.61 18.93
CA ASN A 2 -6.85 10.47 18.21
C ASN A 2 -7.18 8.97 18.08
N THR A 3 -8.17 8.49 18.83
CA THR A 3 -8.53 7.07 18.99
C THR A 3 -9.54 6.56 17.96
N GLY A 4 -9.82 7.31 16.90
CA GLY A 4 -10.53 6.79 15.73
C GLY A 4 -9.57 5.95 14.90
N ARG A 5 -9.74 4.63 14.87
CA ARG A 5 -9.08 3.80 13.84
C ARG A 5 -9.49 4.38 12.50
N ASP A 6 -8.56 5.02 11.81
CA ASP A 6 -8.80 5.51 10.47
C ASP A 6 -9.13 4.29 9.60
N LYS A 7 -10.40 4.15 9.23
CA LYS A 7 -10.91 3.00 8.47
C LYS A 7 -10.17 2.88 7.14
N VAL A 8 -9.69 4.00 6.61
CA VAL A 8 -8.89 4.06 5.40
C VAL A 8 -7.53 3.40 5.64
N LEU A 9 -6.84 3.71 6.74
CA LEU A 9 -5.56 3.07 7.07
C LEU A 9 -5.73 1.56 7.26
N PHE A 10 -6.81 1.12 7.90
CA PHE A 10 -7.07 -0.32 8.08
C PHE A 10 -7.26 -1.06 6.75
N ARG A 11 -7.87 -0.42 5.75
CA ARG A 11 -8.02 -0.98 4.40
C ARG A 11 -6.71 -0.92 3.60
N GLN A 12 -5.89 0.11 3.82
CA GLN A 12 -4.65 0.32 3.05
C GLN A 12 -3.47 -0.51 3.54
N LEU A 13 -3.35 -0.79 4.85
CA LEU A 13 -2.22 -1.53 5.41
C LEU A 13 -2.01 -2.92 4.79
N PRO A 14 -3.05 -3.76 4.59
CA PRO A 14 -2.88 -5.07 3.94
C PRO A 14 -2.40 -4.95 2.49
N LEU A 15 -2.83 -3.91 1.78
CA LEU A 15 -2.40 -3.66 0.41
C LEU A 15 -0.93 -3.25 0.35
N ILE A 16 -0.51 -2.35 1.26
CA ILE A 16 0.90 -1.95 1.40
C ILE A 16 1.78 -3.18 1.72
N ALA A 17 1.33 -4.05 2.63
CA ALA A 17 2.05 -5.28 2.95
C ALA A 17 2.15 -6.26 1.77
N LYS A 18 1.18 -6.26 0.86
CA LYS A 18 1.27 -7.00 -0.40
C LYS A 18 2.32 -6.39 -1.32
N ILE A 19 2.29 -5.07 -1.52
CA ILE A 19 3.26 -4.35 -2.36
C ILE A 19 4.69 -4.62 -1.88
N ILE A 20 4.95 -4.54 -0.57
CA ILE A 20 6.27 -4.84 0.00
C ILE A 20 6.73 -6.26 -0.35
N ARG A 21 5.87 -7.27 -0.14
CA ARG A 21 6.22 -8.67 -0.46
C ARG A 21 6.49 -8.88 -1.95
N ASP A 22 5.70 -8.27 -2.81
CA ASP A 22 5.86 -8.39 -4.25
C ASP A 22 7.19 -7.75 -4.71
N GLU A 23 7.54 -6.58 -4.17
CA GLU A 23 8.81 -5.90 -4.48
C GLU A 23 10.03 -6.65 -3.92
N MET A 24 9.93 -7.21 -2.72
CA MET A 24 10.97 -8.09 -2.18
C MET A 24 11.19 -9.32 -3.06
N TRP A 25 10.10 -9.94 -3.53
CA TRP A 25 10.21 -11.08 -4.44
C TRP A 25 10.83 -10.67 -5.77
N LEU A 26 10.35 -9.59 -6.38
CA LEU A 26 10.83 -9.11 -7.69
C LEU A 26 12.32 -8.74 -7.66
N GLU A 27 12.74 -7.97 -6.66
CA GLU A 27 14.14 -7.58 -6.51
C GLU A 27 15.01 -8.79 -6.14
N GLY A 28 14.45 -9.75 -5.39
CA GLY A 28 15.13 -11.01 -5.10
C GLY A 28 15.38 -11.86 -6.34
N GLU A 29 14.39 -11.99 -7.22
CA GLU A 29 14.53 -12.65 -8.53
C GLU A 29 15.60 -11.95 -9.38
N ARG A 30 15.63 -10.61 -9.36
CA ARG A 30 16.61 -9.81 -10.12
C ARG A 30 18.05 -10.03 -9.67
N ARG A 31 18.27 -10.16 -8.35
CA ARG A 31 19.61 -10.35 -7.77
C ARG A 31 20.00 -11.83 -7.62
N GLY A 32 19.02 -12.74 -7.74
CA GLY A 32 19.22 -14.17 -7.47
C GLY A 32 19.38 -14.50 -5.98
N CYS A 33 18.90 -13.65 -5.07
CA CYS A 33 18.97 -13.88 -3.63
C CYS A 33 17.78 -13.23 -2.90
N ALA A 34 17.45 -13.71 -1.71
CA ALA A 34 16.41 -13.08 -0.90
C ALA A 34 16.83 -11.68 -0.45
N VAL A 35 15.92 -10.71 -0.58
CA VAL A 35 16.09 -9.33 -0.08
C VAL A 35 15.04 -9.01 0.97
N GLY A 36 15.38 -8.12 1.90
CA GLY A 36 14.51 -7.69 2.99
C GLY A 36 13.70 -6.44 2.65
N GLU A 37 12.71 -6.14 3.49
CA GLU A 37 11.90 -4.92 3.37
C GLU A 37 12.71 -3.63 3.59
N ASP A 38 13.83 -3.72 4.31
CA ASP A 38 14.75 -2.61 4.53
C ASP A 38 15.76 -2.40 3.39
N ASP A 39 15.74 -3.25 2.36
CA ASP A 39 16.60 -3.07 1.19
C ASP A 39 16.29 -1.72 0.51
N PRO A 40 17.30 -0.89 0.22
CA PRO A 40 17.08 0.46 -0.28
C PRO A 40 16.34 0.49 -1.63
N VAL A 41 16.55 -0.52 -2.49
CA VAL A 41 15.87 -0.60 -3.79
C VAL A 41 14.41 -1.00 -3.60
N VAL A 42 14.15 -1.97 -2.72
CA VAL A 42 12.78 -2.38 -2.37
C VAL A 42 12.01 -1.18 -1.80
N ARG A 43 12.59 -0.44 -0.85
CA ARG A 43 11.95 0.75 -0.25
C ARG A 43 11.63 1.82 -1.29
N GLU A 44 12.58 2.14 -2.17
CA GLU A 44 12.37 3.12 -3.24
C GLU A 44 11.23 2.69 -4.17
N ASN A 45 11.25 1.44 -4.64
CA ASN A 45 10.21 0.92 -5.53
C ASN A 45 8.83 0.90 -4.85
N VAL A 46 8.75 0.43 -3.61
CA VAL A 46 7.50 0.45 -2.82
C VAL A 46 6.98 1.88 -2.71
N CYS A 47 7.83 2.85 -2.39
CA CYS A 47 7.46 4.26 -2.34
C CYS A 47 6.94 4.75 -3.70
N GLN A 48 7.59 4.40 -4.82
CA GLN A 48 7.13 4.78 -6.15
C GLN A 48 5.77 4.16 -6.49
N VAL A 49 5.56 2.88 -6.19
CA VAL A 49 4.28 2.20 -6.38
C VAL A 49 3.19 2.88 -5.53
N ILE A 50 3.45 3.12 -4.24
CA ILE A 50 2.50 3.79 -3.35
C ILE A 50 2.24 5.23 -3.78
N LEU A 51 3.21 5.98 -4.29
CA LEU A 51 2.99 7.35 -4.74
C LEU A 51 2.19 7.39 -6.05
N ARG A 52 2.49 6.49 -6.98
CA ARG A 52 1.80 6.37 -8.28
C ARG A 52 0.38 5.85 -8.13
N VAL A 53 0.19 4.84 -7.28
CA VAL A 53 -1.11 4.22 -7.00
C VAL A 53 -1.86 4.99 -5.92
N GLY A 54 -1.19 5.70 -5.02
CA GLY A 54 -1.78 6.35 -3.85
C GLY A 54 -2.81 7.42 -4.19
N ALA A 55 -2.66 8.11 -5.31
CA ALA A 55 -3.67 9.05 -5.80
C ALA A 55 -4.96 8.33 -6.24
N GLU A 56 -4.82 7.13 -6.80
CA GLU A 56 -5.94 6.28 -7.22
C GLU A 56 -6.55 5.53 -6.03
N LEU A 57 -5.73 5.00 -5.13
CA LEU A 57 -6.17 4.36 -3.89
C LEU A 57 -6.96 5.30 -3.00
N ARG A 58 -6.48 6.55 -2.82
CA ARG A 58 -7.24 7.56 -2.07
C ARG A 58 -8.57 7.86 -2.76
N ARG A 59 -8.58 8.01 -4.10
CA ARG A 59 -9.82 8.20 -4.87
C ARG A 59 -10.81 7.04 -4.68
N GLN A 60 -10.35 5.80 -4.80
CA GLN A 60 -11.19 4.61 -4.63
C GLN A 60 -11.72 4.48 -3.20
N CYS A 61 -10.89 4.76 -2.18
CA CYS A 61 -11.35 4.78 -0.79
C CYS A 61 -12.41 5.87 -0.54
N THR A 62 -12.21 7.09 -1.05
CA THR A 62 -13.20 8.19 -0.89
C THR A 62 -14.49 7.90 -1.65
N GLN A 63 -14.43 7.24 -2.81
CA GLN A 63 -15.64 6.85 -3.56
C GLN A 63 -16.45 5.77 -2.84
N MET A 64 -15.80 4.79 -2.20
CA MET A 64 -16.50 3.76 -1.42
C MET A 64 -17.25 4.35 -0.20
N GLU A 65 -16.68 5.36 0.46
CA GLU A 65 -17.33 6.05 1.58
C GLU A 65 -18.58 6.83 1.12
N ALA A 66 -18.51 7.51 -0.03
CA ALA A 66 -19.67 8.23 -0.60
C ALA A 66 -20.83 7.29 -0.97
N THR A 67 -20.55 6.04 -1.34
CA THR A 67 -21.59 5.03 -1.60
C THR A 67 -22.16 4.39 -0.34
N GLU A 68 -21.40 4.31 0.75
CA GLU A 68 -21.90 3.82 2.05
C GLU A 68 -22.82 4.85 2.73
N ASP A 69 -22.52 6.16 2.63
CA ASP A 69 -23.38 7.23 3.18
C ASP A 69 -24.68 7.45 2.38
N ALA A 70 -24.71 7.13 1.09
CA ALA A 70 -25.91 7.26 0.25
C ALA A 70 -26.89 6.08 0.39
N ALA A 71 -26.47 4.99 1.04
CA ALA A 71 -27.26 3.77 1.23
C ALA A 71 -27.73 3.57 2.69
N ALA A 72 -27.41 4.51 3.59
CA ALA A 72 -27.85 4.56 4.99
C ALA A 72 -28.96 5.61 5.17
#